data_AF-A0A925F2I7-F1
#
_entry.id   AF-A0A925F2I7-F1
#
_cell.length_a   1.000
_cell.length_b   1.000
_cell.length_c   1.000
_cell.angle_alpha   90.00
_cell.angle_beta   90.00
_cell.angle_gamma   90.00
#
_symmetry.space_group_name_H-M   'P 1'
#
loop_
_entity.id
_entity.type
_entity.pdbx_description
1 polymer ?
#
loop_
_entity_poly.entity_id
_entity_poly.type
_entity_poly.pdbx_seq_one_letter_code
_entity_poly.pdbx_strand_id
1 'polypeptide(L)'
;MKSSQEDIELLEAYLKGRLDKVSVINVEARLAVEKKLSEDLSELNIITQGIRADGLDEKFRMLKEYEQSKYKNEDQEDRSDHKTKTLWWKWLLTLVIISLISYVGYYTLSGKEKKMPEAYKQLFAERFDSELILHKTMRAAVQTDGLSQEQRRAYELYSIQMFDDAIPLLDELWVIRKDTLALFYLGISKIGIGQ
;
A
#
# COMPACT_ATOMS: atom_id res chain seq x y z
N MET A 1 -1.37 -33.81 26.72
CA MET A 1 -1.76 -34.57 25.51
C MET A 1 -1.27 -33.77 24.30
N LYS A 2 -0.41 -34.33 23.45
CA LYS A 2 0.05 -33.69 22.20
C LYS A 2 -1.12 -33.39 21.26
N SER A 3 -1.06 -32.32 20.47
CA SER A 3 -2.01 -32.15 19.35
C SER A 3 -1.70 -33.14 18.25
N SER A 4 -2.73 -33.60 17.56
CA SER A 4 -2.54 -34.47 16.41
C SER A 4 -1.82 -33.68 15.33
N GLN A 5 -0.89 -34.33 14.62
CA GLN A 5 -0.24 -33.75 13.44
C GLN A 5 -1.28 -33.25 12.42
N GLU A 6 -2.39 -33.99 12.31
CA GLU A 6 -3.52 -33.67 11.44
C GLU A 6 -4.23 -32.36 11.83
N ASP A 7 -4.32 -32.06 13.13
CA ASP A 7 -4.95 -30.81 13.60
C ASP A 7 -4.07 -29.60 13.24
N ILE A 8 -2.75 -29.74 13.33
CA ILE A 8 -1.81 -28.67 12.94
C ILE A 8 -1.88 -28.42 11.42
N GLU A 9 -1.88 -29.48 10.61
CA GLU A 9 -2.00 -29.35 9.15
C GLU A 9 -3.35 -28.71 8.74
N LEU A 10 -4.43 -29.06 9.44
CA LEU A 10 -5.75 -28.47 9.23
C LEU A 10 -5.76 -26.96 9.57
N LEU A 11 -5.17 -26.58 10.71
CA LEU A 11 -5.06 -25.17 11.12
C LEU A 11 -4.14 -24.37 10.19
N GLU A 12 -3.07 -24.96 9.67
CA GLU A 12 -2.24 -24.31 8.65
C GLU A 12 -3.00 -24.07 7.34
N ALA A 13 -3.77 -25.05 6.86
CA ALA A 13 -4.58 -24.91 5.66
C ALA A 13 -5.67 -23.85 5.86
N TYR A 14 -6.25 -23.78 7.07
CA TYR A 14 -7.19 -22.74 7.48
C TYR A 14 -6.55 -21.34 7.44
N LEU A 15 -5.40 -21.13 8.07
CA LEU A 15 -4.69 -19.85 8.08
C LEU A 15 -4.21 -19.40 6.69
N LYS A 16 -3.95 -20.35 5.78
CA LYS A 16 -3.53 -20.08 4.40
C LYS A 16 -4.72 -19.91 3.44
N GLY A 17 -5.98 -20.00 3.90
CA GLY A 17 -7.18 -19.88 3.08
C GLY A 17 -7.33 -20.99 2.04
N ARG A 18 -6.77 -22.18 2.29
CA ARG A 18 -6.77 -23.32 1.34
C ARG A 18 -7.89 -24.32 1.58
N LEU A 19 -8.69 -24.13 2.63
CA LEU A 19 -9.82 -24.99 2.93
C LEU A 19 -11.05 -24.60 2.11
N ASP A 20 -11.86 -25.58 1.74
CA ASP A 20 -13.17 -25.36 1.16
C ASP A 20 -14.17 -24.89 2.23
N LYS A 21 -15.28 -24.29 1.79
CA LYS A 21 -16.27 -23.66 2.69
C LYS A 21 -16.81 -24.61 3.76
N VAL A 22 -16.96 -25.90 3.46
CA VAL A 22 -17.48 -26.88 4.42
C VAL A 22 -16.44 -27.17 5.51
N SER A 23 -15.17 -27.31 5.13
CA SER A 23 -14.08 -27.51 6.08
C SER A 23 -13.83 -26.28 6.96
N VAL A 24 -13.99 -25.07 6.42
CA VAL A 24 -13.92 -23.82 7.20
C VAL A 24 -14.95 -23.82 8.34
N ILE A 25 -16.22 -24.09 8.02
CA ILE A 25 -17.30 -24.14 9.03
C ILE A 25 -17.03 -25.21 10.09
N ASN A 26 -16.50 -26.37 9.68
CA ASN A 26 -16.16 -27.44 10.62
C ASN A 26 -15.01 -27.03 11.56
N VAL A 27 -13.95 -26.40 11.03
CA VAL A 27 -12.85 -25.89 11.83
C VAL A 27 -13.32 -24.81 12.81
N GLU A 28 -14.15 -23.86 12.38
CA GLU A 28 -14.74 -22.83 13.25
C GLU A 28 -15.58 -23.43 14.38
N ALA A 29 -16.43 -24.42 14.06
CA ALA A 29 -17.22 -25.13 15.06
C ALA A 29 -16.34 -25.88 16.07
N ARG A 30 -15.26 -26.52 15.60
CA ARG A 30 -14.28 -27.18 16.49
C ARG A 30 -13.53 -26.18 17.35
N LEU A 31 -13.10 -25.03 16.80
CA LEU A 31 -12.41 -23.97 17.55
C LEU A 31 -13.27 -23.40 18.68
N ALA A 32 -14.59 -23.31 18.49
CA ALA A 32 -15.52 -22.82 19.51
C ALA A 32 -15.69 -23.79 20.70
N VAL A 33 -15.45 -25.10 20.49
CA VAL A 33 -15.68 -26.15 21.49
C VAL A 33 -14.37 -26.66 22.09
N GLU A 34 -13.35 -26.85 21.26
CA GLU A 34 -12.06 -27.43 21.61
C GLU A 34 -11.06 -26.33 22.01
N LYS A 35 -11.01 -26.00 23.31
CA LYS A 35 -10.09 -24.98 23.87
C LYS A 35 -8.65 -25.13 23.39
N LYS A 36 -8.15 -26.37 23.33
CA LYS A 36 -6.79 -26.68 22.93
C LYS A 36 -6.50 -26.35 21.46
N LEU A 37 -7.46 -26.63 20.57
CA LEU A 37 -7.34 -26.29 19.15
C LEU A 37 -7.28 -24.78 18.95
N SER A 38 -8.02 -24.01 19.76
CA SER A 38 -7.95 -22.55 19.79
C SER A 38 -6.60 -22.03 20.32
N GLU A 39 -6.01 -22.69 21.31
CA GLU A 39 -4.67 -22.35 21.82
C GLU A 39 -3.61 -22.58 20.72
N ASP A 40 -3.64 -23.73 20.05
CA ASP A 40 -2.74 -24.06 18.94
C ASP A 40 -2.87 -23.06 17.77
N LEU A 41 -4.10 -22.64 17.43
CA LEU A 41 -4.33 -21.61 16.40
C LEU A 41 -3.73 -20.27 16.81
N SER A 42 -3.84 -19.88 18.08
CA SER A 42 -3.24 -18.65 18.59
C SER A 42 -1.72 -18.69 18.50
N GLU A 43 -1.10 -19.81 18.86
CA GLU A 43 0.35 -20.01 18.75
C GLU A 43 0.81 -19.96 17.28
N LEU A 44 0.12 -20.66 16.39
CA LEU A 44 0.40 -20.64 14.94
C LEU A 44 0.28 -19.23 14.35
N ASN A 45 -0.70 -18.43 14.80
CA ASN A 45 -0.83 -17.04 14.39
C ASN A 45 0.35 -16.18 14.83
N ILE A 46 0.81 -16.31 16.08
CA ILE A 46 1.99 -15.60 16.59
C ILE A 46 3.24 -15.97 15.78
N ILE A 47 3.44 -17.26 15.51
CA ILE A 47 4.57 -17.75 14.71
C ILE A 47 4.48 -17.20 13.28
N THR A 48 3.30 -17.23 12.67
CA THR A 48 3.09 -16.73 11.30
C THR A 48 3.33 -15.21 11.21
N GLN A 49 2.90 -14.45 12.21
CA GLN A 49 3.17 -13.02 12.31
C GLN A 49 4.65 -12.73 12.52
N GLY A 50 5.34 -13.51 13.36
CA GLY A 50 6.78 -13.41 13.59
C GLY A 50 7.59 -13.65 12.31
N ILE A 51 7.30 -14.74 11.58
CA ILE A 51 7.95 -15.06 10.30
C ILE A 51 7.71 -13.96 9.26
N ARG A 52 6.50 -13.38 9.21
CA ARG A 52 6.19 -12.25 8.33
C ARG A 52 7.01 -11.01 8.71
N ALA A 53 7.11 -10.70 10.00
CA ALA A 53 7.90 -9.56 10.46
C ALA A 53 9.39 -9.72 10.14
N ASP A 54 9.96 -10.91 10.39
CA ASP A 54 11.37 -11.21 10.11
C ASP A 54 11.68 -11.17 8.60
N GLY A 55 10.81 -11.76 7.78
CA GLY A 55 10.98 -11.73 6.32
C GLY A 55 10.83 -10.32 5.74
N LEU A 56 10.09 -9.44 6.41
CA LEU A 56 9.90 -8.05 6.00
C LEU A 56 11.08 -7.18 6.46
N ASP A 57 11.65 -7.44 7.64
CA ASP A 57 12.90 -6.83 8.12
C ASP A 57 14.08 -7.19 7.22
N GLU A 58 14.20 -8.44 6.79
CA GLU A 58 15.23 -8.87 5.85
C GLU A 58 15.12 -8.13 4.50
N LYS A 59 13.90 -8.00 3.97
CA LYS A 59 13.66 -7.22 2.73
C LYS A 59 14.01 -5.75 2.92
N PHE A 60 13.68 -5.15 4.06
CA PHE A 60 14.07 -3.77 4.36
C PHE A 60 15.58 -3.61 4.47
N ARG A 61 16.28 -4.58 5.07
CA ARG A 61 17.73 -4.60 5.14
C ARG A 61 18.35 -4.67 3.74
N MET A 62 17.84 -5.55 2.87
CA MET A 62 18.30 -5.64 1.47
C MET A 62 18.06 -4.34 0.71
N LEU A 63 16.90 -3.70 0.86
CA LEU A 63 16.61 -2.41 0.24
C LEU A 63 17.56 -1.31 0.72
N LYS A 64 17.85 -1.29 2.02
CA LYS A 64 18.78 -0.33 2.63
C LYS A 64 20.22 -0.56 2.19
N GLU A 65 20.65 -1.82 2.08
CA GLU A 65 21.97 -2.18 1.55
C GLU A 65 22.08 -1.82 0.07
N TYR A 66 21.03 -2.06 -0.71
CA TYR A 66 20.95 -1.66 -2.12
C TYR A 66 21.06 -0.13 -2.27
N GLU A 67 20.29 0.62 -1.48
CA GLU A 67 20.37 2.09 -1.43
C GLU A 67 21.78 2.56 -1.08
N GLN A 68 22.38 2.04 -0.01
CA GLN A 68 23.73 2.39 0.41
C GLN A 68 24.80 2.03 -0.63
N SER A 69 24.66 0.90 -1.32
CA SER A 69 25.58 0.50 -2.40
C SER A 69 25.49 1.42 -3.61
N LYS A 70 24.29 1.94 -3.90
CA LYS A 70 24.08 2.89 -4.99
C LYS A 70 24.69 4.26 -4.67
N TYR A 71 24.52 4.75 -3.44
CA TYR A 71 25.10 6.03 -3.03
C TYR A 71 26.61 5.96 -2.77
N LYS A 72 27.15 4.84 -2.25
CA LYS A 72 28.61 4.70 -2.06
C LYS A 72 29.40 4.61 -3.37
N ASN A 73 28.79 4.12 -4.44
CA ASN A 73 29.46 4.03 -5.75
C ASN A 73 29.43 5.35 -6.54
N GLU A 74 28.63 6.34 -6.15
CA GLU A 74 28.67 7.69 -6.75
C GLU A 74 29.70 8.62 -6.07
N ASP A 75 30.05 8.37 -4.79
CA ASP A 75 30.99 9.21 -4.03
C ASP A 75 32.47 8.75 -4.08
N GLN A 76 32.79 7.68 -4.82
CA GLN A 76 34.12 7.07 -4.83
C GLN A 76 34.90 7.19 -6.15
N GLU A 77 34.56 8.18 -6.98
CA GLU A 77 35.31 8.50 -8.20
C GLU A 77 35.81 9.96 -8.22
N ASP A 78 36.27 10.51 -7.08
CA ASP A 78 37.21 11.64 -7.13
C ASP A 78 37.98 11.84 -5.82
N ARG A 79 39.04 11.04 -5.62
CA ARG A 79 40.11 11.40 -4.69
C ARG A 79 41.44 11.31 -5.42
N SER A 80 41.73 12.35 -6.21
CA SER A 80 43.09 12.67 -6.60
C SER A 80 43.44 14.11 -6.21
N ASP A 81 44.67 14.22 -5.76
CA ASP A 81 45.30 15.32 -5.05
C ASP A 81 45.29 16.69 -5.78
N HIS A 82 45.23 17.73 -4.95
CA HIS A 82 45.79 19.08 -5.12
C HIS A 82 46.19 19.57 -6.53
N LYS A 83 45.30 20.34 -7.19
CA LYS A 83 45.57 21.59 -7.96
C LYS A 83 44.33 22.06 -8.75
N THR A 84 43.26 22.56 -8.09
CA THR A 84 41.98 22.83 -8.79
C THR A 84 41.39 24.23 -8.61
N LYS A 85 42.17 25.26 -8.23
CA LYS A 85 41.63 26.63 -8.23
C LYS A 85 41.33 27.20 -9.63
N THR A 86 41.85 26.60 -10.71
CA THR A 86 41.63 27.08 -12.09
C THR A 86 40.61 26.26 -12.89
N LEU A 87 40.20 25.09 -12.40
CA LEU A 87 39.24 24.21 -13.09
C LEU A 87 37.80 24.36 -12.58
N TRP A 88 37.60 24.74 -11.31
CA TRP A 88 36.25 24.95 -10.76
C TRP A 88 35.46 26.03 -11.49
N TRP A 89 36.14 27.07 -12.00
CA TRP A 89 35.49 28.11 -12.80
C TRP A 89 34.91 27.58 -14.12
N LYS A 90 35.53 26.56 -14.73
CA LYS A 90 34.98 25.92 -15.94
C LYS A 90 33.71 25.13 -15.64
N TRP A 91 33.67 24.45 -14.49
CA TRP A 91 32.48 23.73 -13.99
C TRP A 91 31.34 24.68 -13.59
N LEU A 92 31.68 25.84 -13.02
CA LEU A 92 30.70 26.87 -12.70
C LEU A 92 30.09 27.44 -13.99
N LEU A 93 30.91 27.66 -15.02
CA LEU A 93 30.46 28.15 -16.31
C LEU A 93 29.58 27.12 -17.06
N THR A 94 29.91 25.83 -16.99
CA THR A 94 29.03 24.78 -17.56
C THR A 94 27.71 24.67 -16.81
N LEU A 95 27.69 24.77 -15.48
CA LEU A 95 26.44 24.79 -14.71
C LEU A 95 25.55 25.99 -15.05
N VAL A 96 26.13 27.17 -15.24
CA VAL A 96 25.38 28.36 -15.66
C VAL A 96 24.79 28.17 -17.06
N ILE A 97 25.54 27.58 -18.00
CA ILE A 97 25.04 27.28 -19.35
C ILE A 97 23.88 26.27 -19.30
N ILE A 98 24.01 25.19 -18.52
CA ILE A 98 22.95 24.19 -18.37
C ILE A 98 21.69 24.81 -17.75
N SER A 99 21.86 25.65 -16.73
CA SER A 99 20.76 26.39 -16.09
C SER A 99 20.08 27.34 -17.09
N LEU A 100 20.85 28.04 -17.93
CA LEU A 100 20.32 28.94 -18.95
C LEU A 100 19.56 28.17 -20.05
N ILE A 101 20.09 27.04 -20.52
CA ILE A 101 19.41 26.17 -21.49
C ILE A 101 18.12 25.60 -20.88
N SER A 102 18.15 25.20 -19.61
CA SER A 102 16.97 24.70 -18.89
C SER A 102 15.90 25.79 -18.73
N TYR A 103 16.31 27.02 -18.43
CA TYR A 103 15.40 28.17 -18.33
C TYR A 103 14.77 28.54 -19.68
N VAL A 104 15.57 28.58 -20.75
CA VAL A 104 15.05 28.83 -22.11
C VAL A 104 14.16 27.69 -22.59
N GLY A 105 14.53 26.43 -22.29
CA GLY A 105 13.70 25.26 -22.53
C GLY A 105 12.36 25.37 -21.80
N TYR A 106 12.39 25.68 -20.51
CA TYR A 106 11.18 25.91 -19.72
C TYR A 106 10.33 27.04 -20.31
N TYR A 107 10.92 28.18 -20.69
CA TYR A 107 10.17 29.32 -21.23
C TYR A 107 9.52 29.01 -22.59
N THR A 108 10.26 28.33 -23.48
CA THR A 108 9.77 27.96 -24.81
C THR A 108 8.73 26.84 -24.78
N LEU A 109 8.84 25.89 -23.83
CA LEU A 109 7.85 24.82 -23.64
C LEU A 109 6.63 25.29 -22.84
N SER A 110 6.80 26.15 -21.84
CA SER A 110 5.71 26.62 -20.97
C SER A 110 4.83 27.69 -21.62
N GLY A 111 5.29 28.35 -22.68
CA GLY A 111 4.46 29.28 -23.47
C GLY A 111 3.34 28.61 -24.27
N LYS A 112 3.36 27.27 -24.37
CA LYS A 112 2.27 26.49 -24.93
C LYS A 112 1.50 25.84 -23.78
N GLU A 113 0.63 26.62 -23.13
CA GLU A 113 -0.52 26.01 -22.47
C GLU A 113 -1.20 25.11 -23.49
N LYS A 114 -1.04 23.79 -23.34
CA LYS A 114 -1.86 22.83 -24.07
C LYS A 114 -3.29 23.12 -23.64
N LYS A 115 -3.98 23.99 -24.38
CA LYS A 115 -5.42 24.15 -24.27
C LYS A 115 -5.98 22.75 -24.45
N MET A 116 -6.43 22.14 -23.37
CA MET A 116 -7.12 20.85 -23.44
C MET A 116 -8.20 20.98 -24.52
N PRO A 117 -8.33 20.00 -25.43
CA PRO A 117 -9.37 20.05 -26.45
C PRO A 117 -10.72 20.30 -25.77
N GLU A 118 -11.54 21.20 -26.30
CA GLU A 118 -12.82 21.57 -25.66
C GLU A 118 -13.71 20.36 -25.34
N ALA A 119 -13.63 19.33 -26.18
CA ALA A 119 -14.29 18.04 -25.95
C ALA A 119 -13.90 17.39 -24.61
N TYR A 120 -12.63 17.48 -24.19
CA TYR A 120 -12.20 16.97 -22.88
C TYR A 120 -12.67 17.87 -21.74
N LYS A 121 -12.71 19.19 -21.92
CA LYS A 121 -13.22 20.10 -20.89
C LYS A 121 -14.70 19.89 -20.62
N GLN A 122 -15.51 19.66 -21.66
CA GLN A 122 -16.93 19.32 -21.51
C GLN A 122 -17.11 17.94 -20.87
N LEU A 123 -16.36 16.93 -21.31
CA LEU A 123 -16.47 15.58 -20.78
C LEU A 123 -16.03 15.51 -19.30
N PHE A 124 -15.02 16.28 -18.90
CA PHE A 124 -14.68 16.45 -17.49
C PHE A 124 -15.73 17.29 -16.77
N ALA A 125 -16.10 18.50 -17.21
CA ALA A 125 -17.05 19.36 -16.47
C ALA A 125 -18.43 18.72 -16.28
N GLU A 126 -18.93 17.97 -17.26
CA GLU A 126 -20.25 17.33 -17.22
C GLU A 126 -20.27 16.06 -16.36
N ARG A 127 -19.14 15.35 -16.26
CA ARG A 127 -18.98 14.12 -15.45
C ARG A 127 -18.31 14.35 -14.09
N PHE A 128 -17.65 15.49 -13.87
CA PHE A 128 -16.95 15.75 -12.61
C PHE A 128 -17.94 15.89 -11.46
N ASP A 129 -19.04 16.62 -11.67
CA ASP A 129 -20.07 16.84 -10.66
C ASP A 129 -21.03 15.65 -10.50
N SER A 130 -21.07 14.72 -11.47
CA SER A 130 -22.02 13.60 -11.50
C SER A 130 -21.39 12.21 -11.29
N GLU A 131 -20.11 12.01 -11.63
CA GLU A 131 -19.43 10.70 -11.61
C GLU A 131 -18.09 10.69 -10.83
N LEU A 132 -17.46 11.84 -10.56
CA LEU A 132 -16.17 11.91 -9.85
C LEU A 132 -16.33 12.43 -8.42
N ILE A 133 -16.42 11.51 -7.46
CA ILE A 133 -16.51 11.85 -6.04
C ILE A 133 -15.17 12.40 -5.55
N LEU A 134 -15.13 13.71 -5.27
CA LEU A 134 -13.97 14.38 -4.69
C LEU A 134 -13.86 14.04 -3.19
N HIS A 135 -13.00 13.10 -2.82
CA HIS A 135 -12.70 12.86 -1.41
C HIS A 135 -11.67 13.86 -0.89
N LYS A 136 -12.08 14.72 0.05
CA LYS A 136 -11.15 15.45 0.90
C LYS A 136 -10.49 14.46 1.87
N THR A 137 -9.23 14.15 1.65
CA THR A 137 -8.41 13.39 2.61
C THR A 137 -8.12 14.27 3.83
N MET A 138 -8.99 14.20 4.84
CA MET A 138 -8.70 14.77 6.17
C MET A 138 -8.12 13.67 7.07
N ARG A 139 -7.13 14.03 7.92
CA ARG A 139 -6.51 13.09 8.88
C ARG A 139 -7.57 12.51 9.83
N ALA A 140 -7.45 11.21 10.10
CA ALA A 140 -8.42 10.31 10.73
C ALA A 140 -9.08 10.76 12.06
N ALA A 141 -8.54 11.76 12.77
CA ALA A 141 -9.07 12.17 14.07
C ALA A 141 -10.45 12.86 14.01
N VAL A 142 -10.88 13.35 12.85
CA VAL A 142 -12.14 14.11 12.69
C VAL A 142 -13.19 13.35 11.85
N GLN A 143 -12.81 12.24 11.20
CA GLN A 143 -13.70 11.51 10.28
C GLN A 143 -14.69 10.56 10.98
N THR A 144 -14.49 10.24 12.26
CA THR A 144 -15.27 9.20 12.96
C THR A 144 -16.65 9.65 13.45
N ASP A 145 -16.92 10.96 13.48
CA ASP A 145 -18.18 11.54 13.99
C ASP A 145 -19.34 11.55 12.97
N GLY A 146 -19.09 11.18 11.71
CA GLY A 146 -20.10 11.14 10.64
C GLY A 146 -20.30 9.78 9.98
N LEU A 147 -19.56 8.74 10.42
CA LEU A 147 -19.63 7.43 9.81
C LEU A 147 -20.75 6.59 10.43
N SER A 148 -21.52 5.92 9.57
CA SER A 148 -22.44 4.88 10.03
C SER A 148 -21.68 3.71 10.67
N GLN A 149 -22.39 2.92 11.49
CA GLN A 149 -21.80 1.78 12.19
C GLN A 149 -21.17 0.77 11.21
N GLU A 150 -21.80 0.57 10.04
CA GLU A 150 -21.29 -0.32 9.00
C GLU A 150 -19.98 0.19 8.39
N GLN A 151 -19.91 1.50 8.09
CA GLN A 151 -18.69 2.14 7.57
C GLN A 151 -17.55 2.06 8.58
N ARG A 152 -17.82 2.36 9.86
CA ARG A 152 -16.82 2.28 10.91
C ARG A 152 -16.26 0.87 11.01
N ARG A 153 -17.13 -0.15 11.04
CA ARG A 153 -16.71 -1.55 11.09
C ARG A 153 -15.86 -1.96 9.89
N ALA A 154 -16.25 -1.58 8.67
CA ALA A 154 -15.50 -1.90 7.46
C ALA A 154 -14.10 -1.25 7.46
N TYR A 155 -14.01 0.02 7.85
CA TYR A 155 -12.74 0.75 7.91
C TYR A 155 -11.85 0.31 9.08
N GLU A 156 -12.43 -0.09 10.21
CA GLU A 156 -11.68 -0.68 11.32
C GLU A 156 -11.06 -2.02 10.90
N LEU A 157 -11.83 -2.93 10.29
CA LEU A 157 -11.33 -4.22 9.79
C LEU A 157 -10.22 -4.03 8.75
N TYR A 158 -10.39 -3.06 7.84
CA TYR A 158 -9.32 -2.65 6.93
C TYR A 158 -8.07 -2.16 7.68
N SER A 159 -8.23 -1.30 8.69
CA SER A 159 -7.11 -0.69 9.43
C SER A 159 -6.26 -1.70 10.19
N ILE A 160 -6.88 -2.79 10.68
CA ILE A 160 -6.20 -3.91 11.33
C ILE A 160 -5.77 -5.02 10.35
N GLN A 161 -5.87 -4.75 9.03
CA GLN A 161 -5.43 -5.63 7.95
C GLN A 161 -6.17 -6.98 7.88
N MET A 162 -7.37 -7.07 8.46
CA MET A 162 -8.27 -8.22 8.29
C MET A 162 -9.03 -8.09 6.96
N PHE A 163 -8.30 -8.24 5.84
CA PHE A 163 -8.83 -7.96 4.51
C PHE A 163 -9.94 -8.91 4.07
N ASP A 164 -9.87 -10.18 4.43
CA ASP A 164 -10.90 -11.16 4.08
C ASP A 164 -12.28 -10.76 4.65
N ASP A 165 -12.32 -10.21 5.86
CA ASP A 165 -13.54 -9.72 6.50
C ASP A 165 -13.92 -8.30 6.07
N ALA A 166 -12.93 -7.47 5.71
CA ALA A 166 -13.17 -6.10 5.26
C ALA A 166 -13.79 -6.04 3.85
N ILE A 167 -13.36 -6.91 2.93
CA ILE A 167 -13.80 -6.93 1.53
C ILE A 167 -15.33 -6.98 1.37
N PRO A 168 -16.07 -7.93 1.98
CA PRO A 168 -17.52 -7.99 1.80
C PRO A 168 -18.24 -6.73 2.31
N LEU A 169 -17.76 -6.14 3.40
CA LEU A 169 -18.35 -4.93 3.96
C LEU A 169 -18.03 -3.69 3.10
N LEU A 170 -16.80 -3.59 2.60
CA LEU A 170 -16.40 -2.51 1.69
C LEU A 170 -17.11 -2.59 0.34
N ASP A 171 -17.31 -3.81 -0.19
CA ASP A 171 -18.07 -4.05 -1.41
C ASP A 171 -19.54 -3.69 -1.22
N GLU A 172 -20.15 -4.06 -0.09
CA GLU A 172 -21.53 -3.68 0.24
C GLU A 172 -21.69 -2.15 0.31
N LEU A 173 -20.77 -1.45 0.98
CA LEU A 173 -20.77 0.01 1.05
C LEU A 173 -20.65 0.67 -0.33
N TRP A 174 -19.84 0.10 -1.22
CA TRP A 174 -19.75 0.55 -2.60
C TRP A 174 -21.04 0.26 -3.40
N VAL A 175 -21.55 -0.96 -3.32
CA VAL A 175 -22.72 -1.38 -4.11
C VAL A 175 -23.96 -0.58 -3.73
N ILE A 176 -24.23 -0.45 -2.43
CA ILE A 176 -25.45 0.17 -1.89
C ILE A 176 -25.34 1.68 -1.84
N ARG A 177 -24.25 2.21 -1.28
CA ARG A 177 -24.12 3.65 -0.97
C ARG A 177 -23.27 4.42 -1.98
N LYS A 178 -22.65 3.72 -2.94
CA LYS A 178 -21.67 4.30 -3.87
C LYS A 178 -20.57 5.04 -3.12
N ASP A 179 -20.16 4.51 -1.96
CA ASP A 179 -19.07 5.04 -1.16
C ASP A 179 -17.74 4.77 -1.88
N THR A 180 -17.22 5.77 -2.60
CA THR A 180 -15.96 5.66 -3.34
C THR A 180 -14.74 5.47 -2.43
N LEU A 181 -14.84 5.83 -1.15
CA LEU A 181 -13.76 5.59 -0.19
C LEU A 181 -13.70 4.09 0.13
N ALA A 182 -14.86 3.48 0.28
CA ALA A 182 -14.97 2.03 0.39
C ALA A 182 -14.43 1.32 -0.86
N LEU A 183 -14.68 1.85 -2.07
CA LEU A 183 -14.11 1.30 -3.31
C LEU A 183 -12.57 1.38 -3.33
N PHE A 184 -11.98 2.49 -2.88
CA PHE A 184 -10.53 2.62 -2.78
C PHE A 184 -9.94 1.57 -1.83
N TYR A 185 -10.50 1.44 -0.62
CA TYR A 185 -10.04 0.46 0.35
C TYR A 185 -10.30 -0.99 -0.08
N LEU A 186 -11.41 -1.25 -0.78
CA LEU A 186 -11.72 -2.55 -1.38
C LEU A 186 -10.63 -2.97 -2.37
N GLY A 187 -10.17 -2.05 -3.21
CA GLY A 187 -9.07 -2.31 -4.15
C GLY A 187 -7.78 -2.70 -3.43
N ILE A 188 -7.42 -1.97 -2.37
CA ILE A 188 -6.23 -2.30 -1.56
C ILE A 188 -6.40 -3.65 -0.86
N SER A 189 -7.57 -3.93 -0.29
CA SER A 189 -7.82 -5.20 0.39
C SER A 189 -7.75 -6.39 -0.56
N LYS A 190 -8.28 -6.29 -1.78
CA LYS A 190 -8.18 -7.34 -2.82
C LYS A 190 -6.72 -7.62 -3.20
N ILE A 191 -5.92 -6.56 -3.42
CA ILE A 191 -4.48 -6.70 -3.63
C ILE A 191 -3.81 -7.38 -2.42
N GLY A 192 -4.22 -7.02 -1.20
CA GLY A 192 -3.71 -7.58 0.06
C GLY A 192 -3.90 -9.09 0.19
N ILE A 193 -4.94 -9.65 -0.42
CA ILE A 193 -5.21 -11.10 -0.47
C ILE A 193 -4.80 -11.76 -1.80
N GLY A 194 -4.30 -10.99 -2.77
CA GLY A 194 -3.83 -11.48 -4.06
C GLY A 194 -4.91 -11.74 -5.11
N GLN A 195 -6.02 -10.99 -5.08
CA GLN A 195 -7.06 -10.94 -6.12
C GLN A 195 -6.92 -9.71 -7.01
#